data_AF-A0A6V1MLD7-F1
#
_entry.id   AF-A0A6V1MLD7-F1
#
_cell.length_a   1.000
_cell.length_b   1.000
_cell.length_c   1.000
_cell.angle_alpha   90.00
_cell.angle_beta   90.00
_cell.angle_gamma   90.00
#
_symmetry.space_group_name_H-M   'P 1'
#
loop_
_entity.id
_entity.type
_entity.pdbx_description
1 polymer ?
#
loop_
_entity_poly.entity_id
_entity_poly.type
_entity_poly.pdbx_seq_one_letter_code
_entity_poly.pdbx_strand_id
1 'polypeptide(L)'
;MRIEKCWYCSSNIYPGHGVMFVRNDGKVFRFCRSKCHRHFKRKHNPRKAAWTKAYRAAHGKEMTTDSTFDFEKKRNTPVKYDRDLWVKTVRAMKIVDRIRTVRKDRFQKNRLAAQRKVRIHLAEKEIAKQGELLKKPITKLDQMKRREELRRKEGALPAQQEKVQRMDVDQGSDSD
;
A
#
# COMPACT_ATOMS: atom_id res chain seq x y z
N MET A 1 -26.63 -13.22 21.99
CA MET A 1 -26.43 -11.86 21.43
C MET A 1 -25.69 -11.98 20.09
N ARG A 2 -26.15 -11.35 19.00
CA ARG A 2 -25.54 -11.48 17.66
C ARG A 2 -25.01 -10.14 17.17
N ILE A 3 -23.78 -10.13 16.67
CA ILE A 3 -23.19 -8.97 15.99
C ILE A 3 -23.60 -9.06 14.52
N GLU A 4 -24.35 -8.06 14.05
CA GLU A 4 -24.80 -8.00 12.67
C GLU A 4 -23.86 -7.14 11.82
N LYS A 5 -23.95 -7.31 10.50
CA LYS A 5 -23.20 -6.46 9.56
C LYS A 5 -24.10 -5.38 8.99
N CYS A 6 -23.58 -4.17 8.91
CA CYS A 6 -24.26 -3.06 8.23
C CYS A 6 -24.40 -3.35 6.73
N TRP A 7 -25.59 -3.15 6.19
CA TRP A 7 -25.86 -3.37 4.78
C TRP A 7 -25.02 -2.46 3.86
N TYR A 8 -24.80 -1.21 4.26
CA TYR A 8 -24.11 -0.22 3.41
C TYR A 8 -22.57 -0.33 3.47
N CYS A 9 -22.01 -0.32 4.69
CA CYS A 9 -20.57 -0.24 4.89
C CYS A 9 -19.91 -1.55 5.34
N SER A 10 -20.72 -2.58 5.64
CA SER A 10 -20.27 -3.88 6.17
C SER A 10 -19.52 -3.81 7.52
N SER A 11 -19.64 -2.70 8.26
CA SER A 11 -19.15 -2.60 9.64
C SER A 11 -20.00 -3.43 10.61
N ASN A 12 -19.42 -3.78 11.76
CA ASN A 12 -20.12 -4.45 12.84
C ASN A 12 -21.19 -3.54 13.46
N ILE A 13 -22.34 -4.11 13.78
CA ILE A 13 -23.44 -3.50 14.54
C ILE A 13 -23.58 -4.27 15.84
N TYR A 14 -23.28 -3.59 16.95
CA TYR A 14 -23.53 -4.09 18.28
C TYR A 14 -24.97 -3.80 18.68
N PRO A 15 -25.59 -4.62 19.55
CA PRO A 15 -26.94 -4.36 20.04
C PRO A 15 -27.08 -2.99 20.69
N GLY A 16 -28.25 -2.37 20.51
CA GLY A 16 -28.51 -0.99 20.93
C GLY A 16 -27.97 0.08 19.98
N HIS A 17 -27.23 -0.28 18.92
CA HIS A 17 -26.69 0.68 17.96
C HIS A 17 -27.35 0.62 16.58
N GLY A 18 -27.43 1.79 15.95
CA GLY A 18 -27.85 1.92 14.57
C GLY A 18 -29.36 1.91 14.40
N VAL A 19 -29.80 1.61 13.17
CA VAL A 19 -31.23 1.57 12.81
C VAL A 19 -31.51 0.37 11.93
N MET A 20 -32.72 -0.16 12.03
CA MET A 20 -33.21 -1.26 11.20
C MET A 20 -34.38 -0.74 10.36
N PHE A 21 -34.29 -0.96 9.05
CA PHE A 21 -35.37 -0.67 8.11
C PHE A 21 -35.90 -1.99 7.55
N VAL A 22 -37.20 -2.22 7.72
CA VAL A 22 -37.89 -3.38 7.15
C VAL A 22 -38.65 -2.88 5.93
N ARG A 23 -38.39 -3.48 4.77
CA ARG A 23 -39.09 -3.17 3.53
C ARG A 23 -40.28 -4.11 3.36
N ASN A 24 -41.29 -3.68 2.59
CA ASN A 24 -42.54 -4.42 2.36
C ASN A 24 -42.33 -5.85 1.82
N ASP A 25 -41.21 -6.17 1.19
CA ASP A 25 -40.84 -7.52 0.74
C ASP A 25 -40.28 -8.41 1.86
N GLY A 26 -40.43 -8.01 3.13
CA GLY A 26 -39.88 -8.70 4.29
C GLY A 26 -38.37 -8.58 4.44
N LYS A 27 -37.66 -7.82 3.58
CA LYS A 27 -36.20 -7.68 3.67
C LYS A 27 -35.83 -6.70 4.77
N VAL A 28 -34.94 -7.17 5.64
CA VAL A 28 -34.42 -6.41 6.77
C VAL A 28 -33.07 -5.81 6.41
N PHE A 29 -32.98 -4.48 6.44
CA PHE A 29 -31.75 -3.72 6.24
C PHE A 29 -31.28 -3.14 7.57
N ARG A 30 -30.10 -3.57 8.04
CA ARG A 30 -29.49 -3.03 9.27
C ARG A 30 -28.40 -2.02 8.93
N PHE A 31 -28.39 -0.89 9.61
CA PHE A 31 -27.40 0.18 9.41
C PHE A 31 -26.69 0.51 10.71
N CYS A 32 -25.37 0.65 10.67
CA CYS A 32 -24.58 0.96 11.87
C CYS A 32 -24.75 2.41 12.36
N ARG A 33 -25.03 3.35 11.45
CA ARG A 33 -25.05 4.81 11.72
C ARG A 33 -26.02 5.52 10.78
N SER A 34 -26.47 6.72 11.18
CA SER A 34 -27.33 7.60 10.37
C SER A 34 -26.75 7.92 8.99
N LYS A 35 -25.42 8.04 8.86
CA LYS A 35 -24.72 8.21 7.56
C LYS A 35 -25.09 7.11 6.56
N CYS A 36 -24.99 5.84 6.97
CA CYS A 36 -25.28 4.70 6.11
C CYS A 36 -26.77 4.68 5.72
N HIS A 37 -27.64 4.97 6.68
CA HIS A 37 -29.08 5.03 6.46
C HIS A 37 -29.47 6.16 5.49
N ARG A 38 -28.86 7.35 5.61
CA ARG A 38 -29.09 8.49 4.71
C ARG A 38 -28.63 8.18 3.28
N HIS A 39 -27.46 7.55 3.11
CA HIS A 39 -27.01 7.13 1.78
C HIS A 39 -27.92 6.07 1.16
N PHE A 40 -28.44 5.15 1.96
CA PHE A 40 -29.43 4.17 1.52
C PHE A 40 -30.73 4.84 1.05
N LYS A 41 -31.28 5.78 1.84
CA LYS A 41 -32.47 6.56 1.46
C LYS A 41 -32.26 7.35 0.16
N ARG A 42 -31.06 7.90 -0.04
CA ARG A 42 -30.64 8.58 -1.28
C ARG A 42 -30.32 7.62 -2.43
N LYS A 43 -30.54 6.32 -2.26
CA LYS A 43 -30.30 5.27 -3.27
C LYS A 43 -28.86 5.23 -3.81
N HIS A 44 -27.88 5.67 -3.02
CA HIS A 44 -26.48 5.58 -3.43
C HIS A 44 -26.00 4.13 -3.43
N ASN A 45 -25.27 3.73 -4.47
CA ASN A 45 -24.70 2.39 -4.57
C ASN A 45 -23.44 2.27 -3.69
N PRO A 46 -23.39 1.36 -2.70
CA PRO A 46 -22.21 1.18 -1.86
C PRO A 46 -20.96 0.76 -2.65
N ARG A 47 -21.11 0.07 -3.80
CA ARG A 47 -19.98 -0.32 -4.66
C ARG A 47 -19.27 0.87 -5.32
N LYS A 48 -19.91 2.05 -5.37
CA LYS A 48 -19.32 3.30 -5.87
C LYS A 48 -18.76 4.17 -4.74
N ALA A 49 -19.08 3.89 -3.48
CA ALA A 49 -18.65 4.66 -2.33
C ALA A 49 -17.29 4.14 -1.80
N ALA A 50 -16.21 4.88 -2.06
CA ALA A 50 -14.81 4.48 -1.83
C ALA A 50 -14.47 3.97 -0.42
N TRP A 51 -15.19 4.45 0.60
CA TRP A 51 -14.96 4.14 2.01
C TRP A 51 -15.61 2.83 2.47
N THR A 52 -16.53 2.25 1.68
CA THR A 52 -17.23 1.02 2.05
C THR A 52 -16.38 -0.22 1.77
N LYS A 53 -16.65 -1.30 2.50
CA LYS A 53 -16.02 -2.60 2.23
C LYS A 53 -16.43 -3.18 0.88
N ALA A 54 -17.68 -2.96 0.44
CA ALA A 54 -18.16 -3.38 -0.87
C ALA A 54 -17.35 -2.76 -2.02
N TYR A 55 -17.08 -1.45 -1.97
CA TYR A 55 -16.22 -0.80 -2.95
C TYR A 55 -14.81 -1.40 -2.92
N ARG A 56 -14.23 -1.58 -1.73
CA ARG A 56 -12.86 -2.09 -1.58
C ARG A 56 -12.72 -3.50 -2.14
N ALA A 57 -13.68 -4.38 -1.92
CA ALA A 57 -13.71 -5.72 -2.49
C ALA A 57 -13.80 -5.67 -4.02
N ALA A 58 -14.72 -4.87 -4.58
CA ALA A 58 -14.92 -4.76 -6.03
C ALA A 58 -13.70 -4.17 -6.78
N HIS A 59 -12.91 -3.33 -6.12
CA HIS A 59 -11.72 -2.69 -6.71
C HIS A 59 -10.40 -3.39 -6.30
N GLY A 60 -10.45 -4.65 -5.84
CA GLY A 60 -9.26 -5.42 -5.48
C GLY A 60 -8.44 -4.82 -4.32
N LYS A 61 -9.05 -3.99 -3.46
CA LYS A 61 -8.39 -3.38 -2.29
C LYS A 61 -8.44 -4.27 -1.04
N GLU A 62 -9.18 -5.36 -1.06
CA GLU A 62 -9.20 -6.39 -0.01
C GLU A 62 -9.03 -7.75 -0.68
N MET A 63 -8.49 -8.72 0.07
CA MET A 63 -8.48 -10.12 -0.35
C MET A 63 -9.90 -10.66 -0.26
N THR A 64 -10.50 -11.05 -1.39
CA THR A 64 -11.91 -11.51 -1.46
C THR A 64 -12.03 -13.03 -1.44
N THR A 65 -11.07 -13.74 -2.02
CA THR A 65 -11.04 -15.21 -2.11
C THR A 65 -9.99 -15.75 -1.15
N ASP A 66 -10.43 -16.26 0.01
CA ASP A 66 -9.55 -16.89 0.99
C ASP A 66 -10.32 -17.94 1.80
N SER A 67 -9.65 -19.05 2.10
CA SER A 67 -10.25 -20.17 2.85
C SER A 67 -10.60 -19.81 4.30
N THR A 68 -10.01 -18.74 4.85
CA THR A 68 -10.38 -18.29 6.21
C THR A 68 -11.81 -17.75 6.28
N PHE A 69 -12.38 -17.28 5.18
CA PHE A 69 -13.75 -16.75 5.17
C PHE A 69 -14.83 -17.84 5.28
N ASP A 70 -14.53 -19.08 4.89
CA ASP A 70 -15.47 -20.20 4.97
C ASP A 70 -15.85 -20.55 6.42
N PHE A 71 -15.01 -20.20 7.39
CA PHE A 71 -15.27 -20.39 8.81
C PHE A 71 -16.34 -19.44 9.36
N GLU A 72 -16.55 -18.27 8.74
CA GLU A 72 -17.55 -17.27 9.13
C GLU A 72 -18.97 -17.57 8.57
N LYS A 73 -19.15 -18.70 7.87
CA LYS A 73 -20.43 -19.05 7.23
C LYS A 73 -21.58 -19.19 8.23
N LYS A 74 -22.77 -18.75 7.82
CA LYS A 74 -24.01 -18.96 8.58
C LYS A 74 -24.39 -20.45 8.51
N ARG A 75 -24.49 -21.09 9.68
CA ARG A 75 -25.00 -22.47 9.80
C ARG A 75 -26.49 -22.40 10.13
N ASN A 76 -27.32 -23.05 9.31
CA ASN A 76 -28.77 -23.10 9.52
C ASN A 76 -29.18 -24.33 10.34
N THR A 77 -28.36 -25.38 10.37
CA THR A 77 -28.55 -26.56 11.21
C THR A 77 -27.75 -26.43 12.50
N PRO A 78 -28.42 -26.49 13.67
CA PRO A 78 -27.72 -26.53 14.95
C PRO A 78 -27.10 -27.92 15.16
N VAL A 79 -26.01 -27.97 15.92
CA VAL A 79 -25.40 -29.21 16.41
C VAL A 79 -25.69 -29.30 17.91
N LYS A 80 -25.87 -30.52 18.42
CA LYS A 80 -25.99 -30.74 19.86
C LYS A 80 -24.75 -30.21 20.57
N TYR A 81 -24.94 -29.60 21.73
CA TYR A 81 -23.82 -29.07 22.50
C TYR A 81 -22.88 -30.20 22.94
N ASP A 82 -21.58 -30.00 22.68
CA ASP A 82 -20.49 -30.83 23.20
C ASP A 82 -19.37 -29.89 23.67
N ARG A 83 -18.93 -30.08 24.92
CA ARG A 83 -17.93 -29.23 25.57
C ARG A 83 -16.58 -29.30 24.85
N ASP A 84 -16.16 -30.49 24.43
CA ASP A 84 -14.84 -30.69 23.82
C ASP A 84 -14.80 -30.06 22.43
N LEU A 85 -15.89 -30.20 21.67
CA LEU A 85 -16.08 -29.50 20.40
C LEU A 85 -15.99 -27.98 20.58
N TRP A 86 -16.66 -27.43 21.59
CA TRP A 86 -16.63 -25.99 21.87
C TRP A 86 -15.23 -25.49 22.24
N VAL A 87 -14.51 -26.20 23.11
CA VAL A 87 -13.14 -25.85 23.51
C VAL A 87 -12.20 -25.87 22.30
N LYS A 88 -12.28 -26.91 21.47
CA LYS A 88 -11.49 -27.01 20.22
C LYS A 88 -11.82 -25.85 19.26
N THR A 89 -13.11 -25.51 19.13
CA THR A 89 -13.57 -24.42 18.26
C THR A 89 -13.04 -23.06 18.70
N VAL A 90 -13.11 -22.73 20.00
CA VAL A 90 -12.60 -21.44 20.52
C VAL A 90 -11.08 -21.30 20.30
N ARG A 91 -10.32 -22.39 20.47
CA ARG A 91 -8.88 -22.41 20.16
C ARG A 91 -8.64 -22.21 18.67
N ALA A 92 -9.36 -22.93 17.81
CA ALA A 92 -9.26 -22.82 16.36
C ALA A 92 -9.58 -21.39 15.87
N MET A 93 -10.59 -20.72 16.43
CA MET A 93 -10.97 -19.35 16.07
C MET A 93 -9.80 -18.36 16.23
N LYS A 94 -9.01 -18.46 17.30
CA LYS A 94 -7.84 -17.59 17.53
C LYS A 94 -6.74 -17.83 16.49
N ILE A 95 -6.54 -19.09 16.10
CA ILE A 95 -5.54 -19.46 15.09
C ILE A 95 -5.97 -18.93 13.71
N VAL A 96 -7.23 -19.12 13.34
CA VAL A 96 -7.79 -18.63 12.07
C VAL A 96 -7.69 -17.10 11.99
N ASP A 97 -7.98 -16.38 13.07
CA ASP A 97 -7.85 -14.92 13.10
C ASP A 97 -6.41 -14.45 12.87
N ARG A 98 -5.43 -15.10 13.51
CA ARG A 98 -4.00 -14.83 13.26
C ARG A 98 -3.59 -15.08 11.81
N ILE A 99 -4.06 -16.18 11.22
CA ILE A 99 -3.77 -16.48 9.80
C ILE A 99 -4.39 -15.41 8.90
N ARG A 100 -5.63 -15.00 9.19
CA ARG A 100 -6.35 -13.96 8.44
C ARG A 100 -5.63 -12.62 8.49
N THR A 101 -5.15 -12.18 9.66
CA THR A 101 -4.41 -10.92 9.79
C THR A 101 -3.12 -10.94 8.98
N VAL A 102 -2.33 -12.01 9.12
CA VAL A 102 -1.06 -12.18 8.37
C VAL A 102 -1.30 -12.17 6.85
N ARG A 103 -2.30 -12.92 6.35
CA ARG A 103 -2.63 -12.95 4.92
C ARG A 103 -3.10 -11.59 4.41
N LYS A 104 -3.95 -10.89 5.17
CA LYS A 104 -4.42 -9.54 4.85
C LYS A 104 -3.27 -8.54 4.77
N ASP A 105 -2.33 -8.61 5.70
CA ASP A 105 -1.17 -7.72 5.72
C ASP A 105 -0.22 -8.00 4.55
N ARG A 106 -0.01 -9.28 4.21
CA ARG A 106 0.74 -9.66 3.01
C ARG A 106 0.10 -9.11 1.74
N PHE A 107 -1.22 -9.26 1.58
CA PHE A 107 -1.97 -8.71 0.44
C PHE A 107 -1.81 -7.19 0.35
N GLN A 108 -1.94 -6.49 1.47
CA GLN A 108 -1.76 -5.04 1.55
C GLN A 108 -0.33 -4.62 1.19
N LYS A 109 0.70 -5.31 1.70
CA LYS A 109 2.11 -5.04 1.39
C LYS A 109 2.40 -5.22 -0.10
N ASN A 110 1.95 -6.33 -0.69
CA ASN A 110 2.14 -6.61 -2.12
C ASN A 110 1.48 -5.51 -2.99
N ARG A 111 0.26 -5.08 -2.63
CA ARG A 111 -0.42 -4.00 -3.34
C ARG A 111 0.33 -2.67 -3.25
N LEU A 112 0.81 -2.30 -2.07
CA LEU A 112 1.56 -1.05 -1.86
C LEU A 112 2.93 -1.07 -2.54
N ALA A 113 3.59 -2.24 -2.59
CA ALA A 113 4.86 -2.43 -3.29
C ALA A 113 4.71 -2.21 -4.79
N ALA A 114 3.62 -2.70 -5.41
CA ALA A 114 3.32 -2.42 -6.82
C ALA A 114 3.18 -0.91 -7.10
N GLN A 115 2.51 -0.18 -6.20
CA GLN A 115 2.36 1.28 -6.30
C GLN A 115 3.65 2.07 -6.04
N ARG A 116 4.68 1.46 -5.44
CA ARG A 116 5.95 2.13 -5.15
C ARG A 116 6.70 2.50 -6.43
N LYS A 117 6.75 1.60 -7.41
CA LYS A 117 7.43 1.84 -8.71
C LYS A 117 6.80 3.03 -9.45
N VAL A 118 5.47 3.06 -9.51
CA VAL A 118 4.71 4.16 -10.15
C VAL A 118 4.99 5.49 -9.46
N ARG A 119 5.04 5.50 -8.12
CA ARG A 119 5.35 6.71 -7.34
C ARG A 119 6.78 7.21 -7.58
N ILE A 120 7.76 6.32 -7.62
CA ILE A 120 9.16 6.68 -7.90
C ILE A 120 9.26 7.31 -9.30
N HIS A 121 8.70 6.65 -10.32
CA HIS A 121 8.71 7.17 -11.70
C HIS A 121 8.01 8.53 -11.83
N LEU A 122 6.89 8.73 -11.14
CA LEU A 122 6.20 10.02 -11.13
C LEU A 122 7.05 11.09 -10.44
N ALA A 123 7.67 10.76 -9.31
CA ALA A 123 8.56 11.67 -8.59
C ALA A 123 9.79 12.05 -9.43
N GLU A 124 10.40 11.11 -10.15
CA GLU A 124 11.52 11.38 -11.07
C GLU A 124 11.09 12.36 -12.18
N LYS A 125 9.89 12.17 -12.74
CA LYS A 125 9.31 13.10 -13.72
C LYS A 125 9.03 14.49 -13.13
N GLU A 126 8.56 14.56 -11.89
CA GLU A 126 8.33 15.82 -11.18
C GLU A 126 9.64 16.55 -10.89
N ILE A 127 10.67 15.84 -10.41
CA ILE A 127 12.02 16.37 -10.17
C ILE A 127 12.64 16.89 -11.48
N ALA A 128 12.49 16.17 -12.59
CA ALA A 128 13.00 16.63 -13.88
C ALA A 128 12.33 17.93 -14.36
N LYS A 129 11.03 18.10 -14.09
CA LYS A 129 10.28 19.33 -14.43
C LYS A 129 10.58 20.49 -13.49
N GLN A 130 10.73 20.22 -12.20
CA GLN A 130 10.86 21.21 -11.13
C GLN A 130 12.27 21.26 -10.52
N GLY A 131 13.29 20.82 -11.27
CA GLY A 131 14.66 20.68 -10.77
C GLY A 131 15.27 21.99 -10.26
N GLU A 132 14.74 23.14 -10.71
CA GLU A 132 15.16 24.46 -10.24
C GLU A 132 14.79 24.73 -8.78
N LEU A 133 13.65 24.21 -8.29
CA LEU A 133 13.22 24.38 -6.90
C LEU A 133 14.11 23.58 -5.93
N LEU A 134 14.81 22.57 -6.42
CA LEU A 134 15.71 21.71 -5.64
C LEU A 134 17.16 22.23 -5.62
N LYS A 135 17.49 23.28 -6.37
CA LYS A 135 18.79 23.95 -6.28
C LYS A 135 18.88 24.62 -4.91
N LYS A 136 19.61 24.00 -3.97
CA LYS A 136 19.97 24.64 -2.70
C LYS A 136 20.67 25.97 -3.01
N PRO A 137 20.47 27.03 -2.22
CA PRO A 137 21.29 28.23 -2.35
C PRO A 137 22.75 27.81 -2.19
N ILE A 138 23.58 28.18 -3.16
CA ILE A 138 24.99 27.81 -3.19
C ILE A 138 25.63 28.38 -1.92
N THR A 139 26.04 27.50 -1.00
CA THR A 139 26.74 27.93 0.21
C THR A 139 28.19 28.26 -0.12
N LYS A 140 28.82 29.19 0.63
CA LYS A 140 30.24 29.55 0.42
C LYS A 140 31.17 28.33 0.51
N LEU A 141 30.83 27.36 1.35
CA LEU A 141 31.55 26.08 1.50
C LEU A 141 31.50 25.23 0.23
N ASP A 142 30.36 25.18 -0.46
CA ASP A 142 30.25 24.45 -1.73
C ASP A 142 31.06 25.13 -2.85
N GLN A 143 31.12 26.47 -2.85
CA GLN A 143 31.96 27.23 -3.79
C GLN A 143 33.45 26.94 -3.57
N MET A 144 33.88 26.90 -2.30
CA MET A 144 35.26 26.61 -1.92
C MET A 144 35.68 25.21 -2.34
N LYS A 145 34.85 24.19 -2.07
CA LYS A 145 35.09 22.80 -2.49
C LYS A 145 35.13 22.64 -4.01
N ARG A 146 34.21 23.29 -4.73
CA ARG A 146 34.17 23.25 -6.20
C ARG A 146 35.42 23.90 -6.82
N ARG A 147 35.94 24.96 -6.19
CA ARG A 147 37.19 25.63 -6.59
C ARG A 147 38.42 24.75 -6.33
N GLU A 148 38.45 24.03 -5.21
CA GLU A 148 39.52 23.09 -4.88
C GLU A 148 39.56 21.88 -5.83
N GLU A 149 38.40 21.35 -6.21
CA GLU A 149 38.27 20.28 -7.21
C GLU A 149 38.74 20.70 -8.61
N LEU A 150 38.41 21.92 -9.05
CA LEU A 150 38.90 22.46 -10.32
C LEU A 150 40.43 22.56 -10.34
N ARG A 151 41.04 23.05 -9.25
CA ARG A 151 42.50 23.12 -9.11
C ARG A 151 43.16 21.74 -9.16
N ARG A 152 42.53 20.71 -8.56
CA ARG A 152 43.02 19.32 -8.64
C ARG A 152 42.93 18.74 -10.06
N LYS A 153 41.88 19.06 -10.82
CA LYS A 153 41.74 18.61 -12.21
C LYS A 153 42.72 19.30 -13.15
N GLU A 154 42.91 20.61 -12.99
CA GLU A 154 43.92 21.39 -13.71
C GLU A 154 45.35 20.91 -13.41
N GLY A 155 45.63 20.52 -12.16
CA GLY A 155 46.91 19.90 -11.79
C GLY A 155 47.13 18.46 -12.27
N ALA A 156 46.08 17.74 -12.67
CA ALA A 156 46.16 16.36 -13.18
C ALA A 156 46.34 16.28 -14.71
N LEU A 157 45.94 17.32 -15.45
CA LEU A 157 46.14 17.45 -16.90
C LEU A 157 47.61 17.50 -17.36
N PRO A 158 48.57 18.18 -16.67
CA PRO A 158 49.97 18.21 -17.10
C PRO A 158 50.68 16.85 -16.98
N ALA A 159 50.28 15.99 -16.03
CA ALA A 159 50.90 14.67 -15.83
C ALA A 159 50.51 13.63 -16.90
N GLN A 160 49.39 13.83 -17.61
CA GLN A 160 48.99 12.98 -18.73
C GLN A 160 49.64 13.41 -20.05
N GLN A 161 49.86 14.71 -20.25
CA GLN A 161 50.56 15.24 -21.44
C GLN A 161 52.05 14.85 -21.45
N GLU A 162 52.73 14.83 -20.29
CA GLU A 162 54.13 14.36 -20.20
C GLU A 162 54.29 12.85 -20.47
N LYS A 163 53.29 12.02 -20.16
CA LYS A 163 53.36 10.57 -20.44
C LYS A 163 53.16 10.22 -21.92
N VAL A 164 52.38 11.03 -22.65
CA VAL A 164 52.21 10.86 -24.10
C VAL A 164 53.48 11.30 -24.83
N GLN A 165 54.05 12.46 -24.48
CA GLN A 165 55.30 12.94 -25.08
C GLN A 165 56.51 12.04 -24.83
N ARG A 166 56.55 11.28 -23.72
CA ARG A 166 57.64 10.32 -23.45
C ARG A 166 57.53 9.01 -24.25
N MET A 167 56.35 8.64 -24.76
CA MET A 167 56.21 7.44 -25.61
C MET A 167 56.55 7.71 -27.08
N ASP A 168 56.43 8.96 -27.55
CA ASP A 168 56.75 9.34 -28.93
C ASP A 168 58.26 9.52 -29.18
N VAL A 169 59.08 9.64 -28.13
CA VAL A 169 60.55 9.80 -28.24
C VAL A 169 61.29 8.46 -28.35
N ASP A 170 60.71 7.36 -27.86
CA ASP A 170 61.36 6.03 -27.81
C ASP A 170 61.25 5.22 -29.13
N GLN A 171 60.55 5.74 -30.16
CA GLN A 171 60.42 5.08 -31.48
C GLN A 171 61.32 5.70 -32.57
N GLY A 172 62.22 6.63 -32.22
CA GLY A 172 62.95 7.48 -33.17
C GLY A 172 64.47 7.31 -33.24
N SER A 173 65.04 6.15 -32.89
CA SER A 173 66.48 5.91 -33.03
C SER A 173 66.80 4.44 -33.37
N ASP A 174 66.64 4.06 -34.63
CA ASP A 174 67.36 2.94 -35.25
C ASP A 174 67.26 3.08 -36.78
N SER A 175 68.23 3.79 -37.37
CA SER A 175 68.61 3.67 -38.77
C SER A 175 69.88 4.50 -39.05
N ASP A 176 71.03 3.85 -38.89
CA ASP A 176 72.20 3.88 -39.80
C ASP A 176 73.10 2.67 -39.50
#